data_AF-A0A6A1Z8P4-F1
#
_entry.id   AF-A0A6A1Z8P4-F1
#
_cell.length_a   1.000
_cell.length_b   1.000
_cell.length_c   1.000
_cell.angle_alpha   90.00
_cell.angle_beta   90.00
_cell.angle_gamma   90.00
#
_symmetry.space_group_name_H-M   'P 1'
#
loop_
_entity.id
_entity.type
_entity.pdbx_description
1 polymer ?
#
loop_
_entity_poly.entity_id
_entity_poly.type
_entity_poly.pdbx_seq_one_letter_code
_entity_poly.pdbx_strand_id
1 'polypeptide(L)' 'MSKLTKKDKIHIFEEWTLENKRGTYLSKKYGIRREKVNYLINLIKIHGLSVLDKSYTH' A
#
# COMPACT_ATOMS: atom_id res chain seq x y z
N MET A 1 10.89 2.09 11.96
CA MET A 1 9.67 2.11 11.11
C MET A 1 8.98 0.77 11.26
N SER A 2 7.73 0.73 11.71
CA SER A 2 6.98 -0.52 11.72
C SER A 2 6.83 -1.01 10.28
N LYS A 3 7.13 -2.28 10.04
CA LYS A 3 7.10 -2.89 8.71
C LYS A 3 5.62 -3.08 8.35
N LEU A 4 5.13 -2.44 7.28
CA LEU A 4 3.76 -2.66 6.80
C LEU A 4 3.52 -4.15 6.60
N THR A 5 2.51 -4.69 7.27
CA THR A 5 2.11 -6.08 7.09
C THR A 5 1.47 -6.26 5.72
N LYS A 6 1.33 -7.51 5.26
CA LYS A 6 0.59 -7.81 4.03
C LYS A 6 -0.84 -7.24 4.10
N LYS A 7 -1.48 -7.37 5.27
CA LYS A 7 -2.84 -6.89 5.53
C LYS A 7 -2.94 -5.37 5.40
N ASP A 8 -1.98 -4.63 5.98
CA ASP A 8 -1.97 -3.16 5.85
C ASP A 8 -1.87 -2.72 4.39
N LYS A 9 -1.05 -3.41 3.59
CA LYS A 9 -0.88 -3.10 2.17
C LYS A 9 -2.16 -3.34 1.36
N ILE A 10 -2.92 -4.39 1.69
CA ILE A 10 -4.22 -4.68 1.08
C ILE A 10 -5.21 -3.58 1.45
N HIS A 11 -5.35 -3.24 2.73
CA HIS A 11 -6.27 -2.19 3.16
C HIS A 11 -5.92 -0.82 2.55
N ILE A 12 -4.64 -0.47 2.44
CA ILE A 12 -4.21 0.77 1.76
C ILE A 12 -4.72 0.81 0.32
N PHE A 13 -4.65 -0.32 -0.39
CA PHE A 13 -5.11 -0.41 -1.77
C PHE A 13 -6.64 -0.32 -1.85
N GLU A 14 -7.36 -1.06 -1.01
CA GLU A 14 -8.83 -1.05 -0.94
C GLU A 14 -9.38 0.35 -0.62
N GLU A 15 -8.83 1.04 0.38
CA GLU A 15 -9.21 2.42 0.73
C GLU A 15 -8.89 3.42 -0.40
N TRP A 16 -7.80 3.19 -1.14
CA TRP A 16 -7.47 4.03 -2.29
C TRP A 16 -8.46 3.83 -3.45
N THR A 17 -8.86 2.59 -3.73
CA THR A 17 -9.76 2.26 -4.86
C THR A 17 -11.24 2.44 -4.57
N LEU A 18 -11.72 2.01 -3.40
CA LEU A 18 -13.15 1.95 -3.06
C LEU A 18 -13.63 3.25 -2.41
N GLU A 19 -12.79 3.85 -1.57
CA GLU A 19 -13.14 5.05 -0.81
C GLU A 19 -12.55 6.34 -1.41
N ASN A 20 -11.86 6.23 -2.56
CA ASN A 20 -11.17 7.32 -3.27
C ASN A 20 -10.26 8.17 -2.35
N LYS A 21 -9.65 7.53 -1.33
CA LYS A 21 -8.80 8.25 -0.37
C LYS A 21 -7.49 8.65 -1.03
N ARG A 22 -7.08 9.91 -0.82
CA ARG A 22 -5.82 10.44 -1.34
C ARG A 22 -4.63 9.91 -0.55
N GLY A 23 -3.48 9.79 -1.22
CA GLY A 23 -2.22 9.33 -0.60
C GLY A 23 -1.78 10.11 0.63
N THR A 24 -2.17 11.39 0.79
CA THR A 24 -1.89 12.18 2.01
C THR A 24 -2.65 11.68 3.23
N TYR A 25 -3.89 11.19 3.06
CA TYR A 25 -4.68 10.60 4.15
C TYR A 25 -4.09 9.25 4.57
N LEU A 26 -3.85 8.37 3.59
CA LEU A 26 -3.26 7.05 3.81
C LEU A 26 -1.87 7.14 4.43
N SER A 27 -1.08 8.14 4.01
CA SER A 27 0.23 8.44 4.59
C SER A 27 0.16 8.72 6.09
N LYS A 28 -0.79 9.55 6.52
CA LYS A 28 -1.02 9.84 7.95
C LYS A 28 -1.57 8.64 8.71
N LYS A 29 -2.56 7.94 8.16
CA LYS A 29 -3.23 6.79 8.79
C LYS A 29 -2.28 5.62 9.04
N TYR A 30 -1.43 5.31 8.06
CA TYR A 30 -0.53 4.17 8.10
C TYR A 30 0.91 4.55 8.49
N GLY A 31 1.18 5.82 8.80
CA GLY A 31 2.50 6.29 9.22
C GLY A 31 3.60 6.12 8.16
N ILE A 32 3.24 6.19 6.89
CA ILE A 32 4.17 6.00 5.75
C ILE A 32 4.20 7.23 4.87
N ARG A 33 5.29 7.42 4.12
CA ARG A 33 5.38 8.55 3.20
C ARG A 33 4.44 8.39 2.01
N ARG A 34 3.94 9.51 1.47
CA ARG A 34 2.99 9.52 0.36
C ARG A 34 3.55 8.85 -0.89
N GLU A 35 4.85 9.01 -1.16
CA GLU A 35 5.53 8.33 -2.26
C GLU A 35 5.49 6.81 -2.14
N LYS A 36 5.58 6.26 -0.91
CA LYS A 36 5.47 4.81 -0.67
C LYS A 36 4.05 4.31 -0.89
N VAL A 37 3.02 5.11 -0.54
CA VAL A 37 1.62 4.80 -0.85
C VAL A 37 1.42 4.72 -2.36
N ASN A 38 1.86 5.75 -3.10
CA ASN A 38 1.74 5.80 -4.55
C ASN A 38 2.48 4.63 -5.22
N TYR A 39 3.70 4.34 -4.76
CA TYR A 39 4.48 3.20 -5.25
C TYR A 39 3.75 1.88 -5.02
N LEU A 40 3.23 1.65 -3.81
CA LEU A 40 2.48 0.43 -3.48
C LEU A 40 1.25 0.26 -4.38
N ILE A 41 0.47 1.33 -4.57
CA ILE A 41 -0.71 1.30 -5.44
C ILE A 41 -0.31 0.96 -6.87
N ASN A 42 0.72 1.60 -7.41
CA ASN A 42 1.18 1.35 -8.78
C ASN A 42 1.67 -0.10 -8.93
N LEU A 43 2.41 -0.60 -7.94
CA LEU A 43 2.91 -1.97 -7.93
C LEU A 43 1.76 -3.01 -7.95
N ILE A 44 0.73 -2.80 -7.13
CA ILE A 44 -0.46 -3.66 -7.10
C ILE A 44 -1.27 -3.52 -8.40
N LYS A 45 -1.35 -2.34 -9.01
CA LYS A 45 -2.04 -2.16 -10.31
C LYS A 45 -1.37 -2.94 -11.45
N ILE A 46 -0.04 -2.98 -11.47
CA ILE A 46 0.73 -3.63 -12.54
C ILE A 46 0.73 -5.15 -12.37
N HIS A 47 0.90 -5.64 -11.15
CA HIS A 47 1.14 -7.05 -10.88
C HIS A 47 -0.02 -7.78 -10.19
N GLY A 48 -1.05 -7.06 -9.77
CA GLY A 48 -2.12 -7.58 -8.91
C GLY A 48 -1.67 -7.75 -7.45
N LEU A 49 -2.59 -8.23 -6.60
CA LEU A 49 -2.32 -8.48 -5.18
C LEU A 49 -1.27 -9.57 -4.93
N SER A 50 -1.01 -10.44 -5.92
CA SER A 50 0.00 -11.51 -5.85
C SER A 50 1.42 -10.98 -5.64
N VAL A 51 1.69 -9.71 -5.97
CA VAL A 51 2.99 -9.07 -5.68
C VAL A 51 3.26 -8.95 -4.17
N LEU A 52 2.22 -8.97 -3.34
CA LEU A 52 2.33 -8.88 -1.89
C LEU A 52 2.70 -10.24 -1.25
N ASP A 53 2.54 -11.34 -1.98
CA ASP A 53 2.96 -12.69 -1.58
C ASP A 53 4.46 -12.93 -1.81
N LYS A 54 5.08 -12.14 -2.69
CA LYS A 54 6.53 -12.15 -2.86
C LYS A 54 7.15 -11.50 -1.63
N SER A 55 7.46 -12.32 -0.62
CA SER A 55 8.40 -11.94 0.42
C SER A 55 9.74 -11.72 -0.26
N TYR A 56 10.06 -10.46 -0.60
CA TYR A 56 11.44 -10.08 -0.82
C TYR A 56 12.12 -10.15 0.55
N THR A 57 12.52 -11.36 0.91
CA THR A 57 13.44 -11.67 1.99
C THR A 57 14.78 -11.10 1.53
N HIS A 58 15.18 -9.98 2.11
CA HIS A 58 16.51 -9.42 2.01
C HIS A 58 17.00 -9.19 3.44
#